data_AF-A0A8S3G085-F1
#
_entry.id   AF-A0A8S3G085-F1
#
_cell.length_a   1.000
_cell.length_b   1.000
_cell.length_c   1.000
_cell.angle_alpha   90.00
_cell.angle_beta   90.00
_cell.angle_gamma   90.00
#
_symmetry.space_group_name_H-M   'P 1'
#
loop_
_entity.id
_entity.type
_entity.pdbx_description
1 polymer ?
#
loop_
_entity_poly.entity_id
_entity_poly.type
_entity_poly.pdbx_seq_one_letter_code
_entity_poly.pdbx_strand_id
1 'polypeptide(L)'
;SGEKVTICLEFQDISNANCFIACDDPVEILSFDFNDLLDLKKTICVKLNINSFTVLPGIKSKMNLLKSKLMKKCNTLKKDVSKIPSNIILTKHPSVNTLKALIMSDTPSNINLTEQVLSFCNELFYDLVKQQCGTIALEIMQIQDISSVECILEISDIFSFLELDSDELISIKRKLGIFRNDGRFVLKKG
;
A
#
# COMPACT_ATOMS: atom_id res chain seq x y z
N SER A 1 19.49 -4.92 -13.25
CA SER A 1 19.37 -5.13 -11.79
C SER A 1 18.36 -4.18 -11.16
N GLY A 2 18.30 -2.90 -11.55
CA GLY A 2 17.20 -2.00 -11.17
C GLY A 2 15.85 -2.48 -11.71
N GLU A 3 15.76 -2.82 -12.99
CA GLU A 3 14.56 -3.40 -13.63
C GLU A 3 13.99 -4.61 -12.87
N LYS A 4 14.87 -5.51 -12.43
CA LYS A 4 14.50 -6.68 -11.60
C LYS A 4 13.89 -6.30 -10.26
N VAL A 5 14.39 -5.23 -9.63
CA VAL A 5 13.79 -4.67 -8.40
C VAL A 5 12.41 -4.11 -8.72
N THR A 6 12.29 -3.33 -9.81
CA THR A 6 11.01 -2.75 -10.27
C THR A 6 9.94 -3.81 -10.47
N ILE A 7 10.23 -4.88 -11.23
CA ILE A 7 9.28 -5.97 -11.49
C ILE A 7 8.78 -6.62 -10.18
N CYS A 8 9.68 -6.78 -9.19
CA CYS A 8 9.31 -7.36 -7.89
C CYS A 8 8.40 -6.45 -7.06
N LEU A 9 8.57 -5.13 -7.18
CA LEU A 9 7.75 -4.13 -6.51
C LEU A 9 6.39 -4.00 -7.18
N GLU A 10 6.36 -3.92 -8.51
CA GLU A 10 5.13 -3.90 -9.31
C GLU A 10 4.27 -5.12 -9.05
N PHE A 11 4.86 -6.32 -8.99
CA PHE A 11 4.12 -7.54 -8.71
C PHE A 11 3.39 -7.52 -7.35
N GLN A 12 3.99 -6.85 -6.36
CA GLN A 12 3.40 -6.68 -5.03
C GLN A 12 2.55 -5.43 -4.91
N ASP A 13 2.32 -4.71 -6.00
CA ASP A 13 1.58 -3.44 -6.03
C ASP A 13 2.22 -2.34 -5.15
N ILE A 14 3.53 -2.45 -4.87
CA ILE A 14 4.31 -1.44 -4.15
C ILE A 14 4.58 -0.26 -5.10
N SER A 15 3.62 0.66 -5.12
CA SER A 15 3.57 1.77 -6.09
C SER A 15 4.23 3.06 -5.62
N ASN A 16 4.53 3.18 -4.31
CA ASN A 16 5.09 4.40 -3.76
C ASN A 16 6.15 4.16 -2.67
N ALA A 17 6.91 5.21 -2.35
CA ALA A 17 8.02 5.15 -1.40
C ALA A 17 7.58 4.81 0.02
N ASN A 18 6.37 5.21 0.46
CA ASN A 18 5.88 4.92 1.80
C ASN A 18 5.55 3.43 1.93
N CYS A 19 4.86 2.82 0.96
CA CYS A 19 4.61 1.38 0.91
C CYS A 19 5.93 0.59 0.92
N PHE A 20 6.91 1.03 0.12
CA PHE A 20 8.22 0.37 0.07
C PHE A 20 9.01 0.49 1.39
N ILE A 21 8.90 1.62 2.09
CA ILE A 21 9.51 1.82 3.41
C ILE A 21 8.82 0.95 4.48
N ALA A 22 7.50 0.81 4.42
CA ALA A 22 6.73 0.00 5.35
C ALA A 22 6.88 -1.52 5.11
N CYS A 23 7.15 -1.94 3.87
CA CYS A 23 7.34 -3.34 3.52
C CYS A 23 8.65 -3.90 4.09
N ASP A 24 8.59 -4.78 5.10
CA ASP A 24 9.75 -5.35 5.77
C ASP A 24 10.73 -6.07 4.84
N ASP A 25 10.24 -7.04 4.07
CA ASP A 25 11.01 -7.76 3.07
C ASP A 25 10.24 -7.87 1.73
N PRO A 26 10.52 -6.99 0.76
CA PRO A 26 9.87 -6.97 -0.55
C PRO A 26 10.26 -8.15 -1.45
N VAL A 27 11.11 -9.09 -1.01
CA VAL A 27 11.38 -10.33 -1.76
C VAL A 27 10.86 -11.58 -1.04
N GLU A 28 10.22 -11.42 0.12
CA GLU A 28 9.61 -12.53 0.87
C GLU A 28 8.64 -13.33 0.01
N ILE A 29 7.88 -12.65 -0.85
CA ILE A 29 6.90 -13.27 -1.76
C ILE A 29 7.53 -14.38 -2.62
N LEU A 30 8.82 -14.27 -2.96
CA LEU A 30 9.53 -15.24 -3.81
C LEU A 30 9.86 -16.55 -3.09
N SER A 31 9.71 -16.60 -1.76
CA SER A 31 9.86 -17.82 -0.99
C SER A 31 8.64 -18.75 -1.10
N PHE A 32 7.47 -18.22 -1.49
CA PHE A 32 6.25 -19.03 -1.57
C PHE A 32 6.25 -19.93 -2.80
N ASP A 33 5.80 -21.18 -2.61
CA ASP A 33 5.68 -22.15 -3.69
C ASP A 33 4.36 -21.96 -4.45
N PHE A 34 4.44 -21.29 -5.60
CA PHE A 34 3.29 -20.94 -6.42
C PHE A 34 3.63 -20.85 -7.91
N ASN A 35 2.68 -21.27 -8.75
CA ASN A 35 2.85 -21.28 -10.20
C ASN A 35 2.84 -19.87 -10.82
N ASP A 36 2.02 -18.92 -10.37
CA ASP A 36 2.04 -17.58 -10.99
C ASP A 36 3.26 -16.76 -10.54
N LEU A 37 3.95 -17.19 -9.48
CA LEU A 37 5.27 -16.66 -9.12
C LEU A 37 6.39 -17.23 -10.00
N LEU A 38 6.14 -18.21 -10.85
CA LEU A 38 7.18 -18.95 -11.56
C LEU A 38 7.90 -18.06 -12.58
N ASP A 39 7.18 -17.21 -13.31
CA ASP A 39 7.77 -16.28 -14.27
C ASP A 39 8.52 -15.14 -13.55
N LEU A 40 7.98 -14.69 -12.42
CA LEU A 40 8.68 -13.77 -11.54
C LEU A 40 9.99 -14.40 -11.03
N LYS A 41 9.95 -15.63 -10.50
CA LYS A 41 11.12 -16.37 -10.00
C LYS A 41 12.17 -16.61 -11.09
N LYS A 42 11.78 -16.96 -12.32
CA LYS A 42 12.72 -17.07 -13.45
C LYS A 42 13.47 -15.77 -13.71
N THR A 43 12.84 -14.63 -13.45
CA THR A 43 13.40 -13.31 -13.70
C THR A 43 14.35 -12.86 -12.58
N ILE A 44 13.93 -13.06 -11.31
CA ILE A 44 14.61 -12.51 -10.14
C ILE A 44 15.38 -13.50 -9.27
N CYS A 45 15.23 -14.79 -9.49
CA CYS A 45 15.92 -15.85 -8.75
C CYS A 45 16.87 -16.67 -9.62
N VAL A 46 17.77 -17.38 -8.96
CA VAL A 46 18.55 -18.49 -9.52
C VAL A 46 17.93 -19.78 -9.01
N LYS A 47 17.68 -20.72 -9.92
CA LYS A 47 17.24 -22.07 -9.57
C LYS A 47 18.42 -22.86 -9.01
N LEU A 48 18.33 -23.34 -7.77
CA LEU A 48 19.37 -24.14 -7.13
C LEU A 48 19.14 -25.64 -7.36
N ASN A 49 17.90 -26.11 -7.29
CA ASN A 49 17.49 -27.49 -7.61
C ASN A 49 16.03 -27.54 -8.10
N ILE A 50 15.47 -28.75 -8.31
CA ILE A 50 14.17 -28.96 -8.99
C ILE A 50 13.06 -28.03 -8.45
N ASN A 51 13.03 -27.75 -7.14
CA ASN A 51 12.01 -26.91 -6.50
C ASN A 51 12.55 -25.78 -5.60
N SER A 52 13.85 -25.46 -5.65
CA SER A 52 14.39 -24.34 -4.85
C SER A 52 14.96 -23.22 -5.71
N PHE A 53 14.63 -22.01 -5.29
CA PHE A 53 15.05 -20.75 -5.89
C PHE A 53 15.69 -19.89 -4.81
N THR A 54 16.77 -19.20 -5.17
CA THR A 54 17.35 -18.14 -4.34
C THR A 54 17.29 -16.82 -5.08
N VAL A 55 16.96 -15.74 -4.39
CA VAL A 55 16.98 -14.40 -4.96
C VAL A 55 18.39 -14.09 -5.48
N LEU A 56 18.48 -13.49 -6.67
CA LEU A 56 19.76 -13.14 -7.28
C LEU A 56 20.60 -12.27 -6.33
N PRO A 57 21.91 -12.56 -6.20
CA PRO A 57 22.79 -11.80 -5.33
C PRO A 57 22.78 -10.31 -5.70
N GLY A 58 22.69 -9.47 -4.68
CA GLY A 58 22.67 -8.01 -4.83
C GLY A 58 21.28 -7.39 -5.02
N ILE A 59 20.22 -8.14 -5.30
CA ILE A 59 18.84 -7.58 -5.32
C ILE A 59 18.44 -7.13 -3.91
N LYS A 60 18.53 -8.04 -2.93
CA LYS A 60 18.21 -7.74 -1.52
C LYS A 60 19.05 -6.57 -0.98
N SER A 61 20.36 -6.58 -1.25
CA SER A 61 21.26 -5.49 -0.85
C SER A 61 20.89 -4.15 -1.49
N LYS A 62 20.48 -4.12 -2.76
CA LYS A 62 20.06 -2.90 -3.46
C LYS A 62 18.73 -2.37 -2.94
N MET A 63 17.76 -3.23 -2.67
CA MET A 63 16.50 -2.85 -2.04
C MET A 63 16.74 -2.27 -0.64
N ASN A 64 17.56 -2.94 0.17
CA ASN A 64 17.92 -2.43 1.50
C ASN A 64 18.62 -1.07 1.43
N LEU A 65 19.54 -0.89 0.48
CA LEU A 65 20.21 0.39 0.25
C LEU A 65 19.21 1.49 -0.17
N LEU A 66 18.28 1.19 -1.07
CA LEU A 66 17.25 2.12 -1.51
C LEU A 66 16.33 2.50 -0.34
N LYS A 67 15.86 1.51 0.42
CA LYS A 67 15.00 1.69 1.60
C LYS A 67 15.70 2.58 2.64
N SER A 68 16.98 2.32 2.92
CA SER A 68 17.78 3.16 3.83
C SER A 68 17.92 4.61 3.33
N LYS A 69 18.17 4.81 2.03
CA LYS A 69 18.27 6.16 1.45
C LYS A 69 16.94 6.92 1.53
N LEU A 70 15.83 6.25 1.23
CA LEU A 70 14.49 6.85 1.31
C LEU A 70 14.10 7.17 2.76
N MET A 71 14.31 6.24 3.69
CA MET A 71 14.08 6.48 5.12
C MET A 71 14.88 7.68 5.65
N LYS A 72 16.17 7.78 5.30
CA LYS A 72 17.01 8.94 5.67
C LYS A 72 16.41 10.24 5.15
N LYS A 73 16.00 10.27 3.88
CA LYS A 73 15.38 11.46 3.26
C LYS A 73 14.06 11.82 3.93
N CYS A 74 13.19 10.85 4.20
CA CYS A 74 11.93 11.06 4.92
C CYS A 74 12.16 11.63 6.33
N ASN A 75 13.16 11.11 7.05
CA ASN A 75 13.50 11.59 8.39
C ASN A 75 14.08 13.02 8.38
N THR A 76 14.85 13.39 7.35
CA THR A 76 15.32 14.77 7.18
C THR A 76 14.16 15.72 6.93
N LEU A 77 13.24 15.36 6.03
CA LEU A 77 12.05 16.17 5.73
C LEU A 77 11.15 16.37 6.96
N LYS A 78 10.95 15.33 7.78
CA LYS A 78 10.19 15.43 9.03
C LYS A 78 10.84 16.39 10.05
N LYS A 79 12.18 16.43 10.11
CA LYS A 79 12.91 17.37 10.98
C LYS A 79 12.79 18.82 10.51
N ASP A 80 12.70 19.06 9.20
CA ASP A 80 12.56 20.42 8.66
C ASP A 80 11.13 20.96 8.81
N VAL A 81 10.10 20.10 8.73
CA VAL A 81 8.71 20.49 9.02
C VAL A 81 8.49 20.83 10.50
N SER A 82 9.23 20.20 11.42
CA SER A 82 9.18 20.52 12.86
C SER A 82 9.75 21.89 13.24
N LYS A 83 10.28 22.66 12.28
CA LYS A 83 10.80 24.03 12.47
C LYS A 83 9.85 25.12 11.97
N ILE A 84 8.66 24.77 11.48
CA ILE A 84 7.66 25.76 11.07
C ILE A 84 6.93 26.25 12.34
N PRO A 85 7.00 27.55 12.69
CA PRO A 85 6.33 28.07 13.88
C PRO A 85 4.81 27.96 13.75
N SER A 86 4.18 27.46 14.82
CA SER A 86 2.77 27.06 14.95
C SER A 86 1.76 28.23 14.95
N ASN A 87 2.00 29.31 14.20
CA ASN A 87 1.10 30.46 14.14
C ASN A 87 0.64 30.75 12.72
N ILE A 88 -0.30 29.95 12.22
CA ILE A 88 -1.24 30.40 11.18
C ILE A 88 -2.64 30.05 11.67
N ILE A 89 -3.23 30.99 12.40
CA ILE A 89 -4.68 31.06 12.58
C ILE A 89 -5.24 31.56 11.25
N LEU A 90 -6.03 30.74 10.56
CA LEU A 90 -6.82 31.19 9.41
C LEU A 90 -8.28 30.81 9.63
N THR A 91 -8.97 31.76 10.28
CA THR A 91 -10.42 31.85 10.38
C THR A 91 -11.04 31.95 8.99
N LYS A 92 -11.99 31.05 8.70
CA LYS A 92 -13.21 31.17 7.88
C LYS A 92 -13.40 29.95 6.98
N HIS A 93 -14.59 29.36 7.13
CA HIS A 93 -15.18 28.29 6.31
C HIS A 93 -14.72 28.29 4.84
N PRO A 94 -14.17 27.19 4.32
CA PRO A 94 -14.03 26.99 2.89
C PRO A 94 -15.32 26.38 2.33
N SER A 95 -15.82 26.94 1.24
CA SER A 95 -16.85 26.32 0.42
C SER A 95 -16.25 25.14 -0.37
N VAL A 96 -17.12 24.23 -0.82
CA VAL A 96 -16.78 22.98 -1.56
C VAL A 96 -15.79 23.17 -2.72
N ASN A 97 -15.66 24.38 -3.27
CA ASN A 97 -14.72 24.70 -4.33
C ASN A 97 -13.25 24.82 -3.87
N THR A 98 -12.97 25.04 -2.58
CA THR A 98 -11.60 25.14 -2.04
C THR A 98 -10.96 23.76 -1.85
N LEU A 99 -11.75 22.72 -1.56
CA LEU A 99 -11.28 21.32 -1.47
C LEU A 99 -10.78 20.79 -2.83
N LYS A 100 -11.50 21.10 -3.92
CA LYS A 100 -11.04 20.79 -5.28
C LYS A 100 -9.73 21.47 -5.64
N ALA A 101 -9.52 22.71 -5.20
CA ALA A 101 -8.26 23.44 -5.45
C ALA A 101 -7.08 22.88 -4.64
N LEU A 102 -7.31 22.35 -3.43
CA LEU A 102 -6.27 21.73 -2.61
C LEU A 102 -5.83 20.36 -3.17
N ILE A 103 -6.79 19.60 -3.71
CA ILE A 103 -6.61 18.26 -4.29
C ILE A 103 -5.91 18.29 -5.65
N MET A 104 -6.01 19.39 -6.41
CA MET A 104 -5.42 19.54 -7.74
C MET A 104 -3.97 20.07 -7.76
N SER A 105 -3.28 20.12 -6.62
CA SER A 105 -1.87 20.52 -6.58
C SER A 105 -0.95 19.28 -6.61
N ASP A 106 -0.15 19.16 -7.68
CA ASP A 106 0.84 18.10 -7.96
C ASP A 106 2.01 18.07 -6.95
N THR A 107 1.69 17.86 -5.68
CA THR A 107 2.66 17.55 -4.64
C THR A 107 2.21 16.32 -3.87
N PRO A 108 3.14 15.51 -3.33
CA PRO A 108 2.82 14.36 -2.49
C PRO A 108 2.17 14.90 -1.21
N SER A 109 0.84 15.03 -1.25
CA SER A 109 0.08 15.78 -0.27
C SER A 109 -0.07 14.92 0.97
N ASN A 110 0.79 15.21 1.95
CA ASN A 110 0.44 15.12 3.36
C ASN A 110 -0.95 15.75 3.51
N ILE A 111 -2.00 14.93 3.58
CA ILE A 111 -3.32 15.43 3.95
C ILE A 111 -3.16 15.95 5.37
N ASN A 112 -3.29 17.25 5.52
CA ASN A 112 -3.51 17.85 6.83
C ASN A 112 -4.92 17.40 7.24
N LEU A 113 -4.98 16.31 8.00
CA LEU A 113 -6.20 15.76 8.58
C LEU A 113 -6.79 16.82 9.50
N THR A 114 -7.60 17.72 8.93
CA THR A 114 -8.32 18.73 9.69
C THR A 114 -9.26 18.02 10.67
N GLU A 115 -9.65 18.68 11.76
CA GLU A 115 -10.53 18.13 12.82
C GLU A 115 -11.85 17.52 12.30
N GLN A 116 -12.19 17.75 11.03
CA GLN A 116 -13.37 17.23 10.33
C GLN A 116 -13.19 15.84 9.71
N VAL A 117 -12.03 15.19 9.79
CA VAL A 117 -11.82 13.87 9.17
C VAL A 117 -12.78 12.81 9.73
N LEU A 118 -13.12 12.90 11.02
CA LEU A 118 -14.08 11.99 11.64
C LEU A 118 -15.50 12.14 11.09
N SER A 119 -15.83 13.27 10.44
CA SER A 119 -17.15 13.47 9.83
C SER A 119 -17.25 12.94 8.39
N PHE A 120 -16.19 12.32 7.85
CA PHE A 120 -16.21 11.81 6.49
C PHE A 120 -17.02 10.50 6.45
N CYS A 121 -18.09 10.52 5.65
CA CYS A 121 -18.98 9.39 5.43
C CYS A 121 -19.41 9.29 3.96
N ASN A 122 -19.86 8.10 3.57
CA ASN A 122 -20.36 7.73 2.24
C ASN A 122 -19.42 8.18 1.13
N GLU A 123 -19.91 8.93 0.14
CA GLU A 123 -19.15 9.38 -1.02
C GLU A 123 -17.86 10.13 -0.66
N LEU A 124 -17.89 11.00 0.37
CA LEU A 124 -16.68 11.73 0.79
C LEU A 124 -15.61 10.81 1.38
N PHE A 125 -16.05 9.78 2.10
CA PHE A 125 -15.15 8.74 2.61
C PHE A 125 -14.60 7.90 1.46
N TYR A 126 -15.45 7.47 0.53
CA TYR A 126 -15.04 6.68 -0.63
C TYR A 126 -14.10 7.41 -1.58
N ASP A 127 -14.34 8.71 -1.83
CA ASP A 127 -13.43 9.55 -2.60
C ASP A 127 -12.07 9.67 -1.91
N LEU A 128 -12.06 9.86 -0.58
CA LEU A 128 -10.83 9.89 0.21
C LEU A 128 -10.05 8.57 0.10
N VAL A 129 -10.71 7.43 0.32
CA VAL A 129 -10.10 6.10 0.24
C VAL A 129 -9.57 5.84 -1.17
N LYS A 130 -10.35 6.14 -2.21
CA LYS A 130 -9.93 5.95 -3.60
C LYS A 130 -8.73 6.83 -3.96
N GLN A 131 -8.72 8.07 -3.50
CA GLN A 131 -7.63 9.00 -3.76
C GLN A 131 -6.34 8.60 -3.05
N GLN A 132 -6.43 8.07 -1.82
CA GLN A 132 -5.26 7.77 -0.98
C GLN A 132 -4.76 6.33 -1.11
N CYS A 133 -5.67 5.38 -1.25
CA CYS A 133 -5.41 3.95 -1.19
C CYS A 133 -5.77 3.22 -2.50
N GLY A 134 -6.36 3.91 -3.47
CA GLY A 134 -6.70 3.36 -4.78
C GLY A 134 -8.04 2.64 -4.83
N THR A 135 -8.38 2.15 -6.02
CA THR A 135 -9.69 1.53 -6.31
C THR A 135 -9.91 0.20 -5.61
N ILE A 136 -8.85 -0.57 -5.37
CA ILE A 136 -8.96 -1.87 -4.68
C ILE A 136 -9.36 -1.64 -3.22
N ALA A 137 -8.72 -0.69 -2.53
CA ALA A 137 -9.07 -0.35 -1.16
C ALA A 137 -10.53 0.14 -1.06
N LEU A 138 -11.00 0.94 -2.03
CA LEU A 138 -12.41 1.35 -2.11
C LEU A 138 -13.35 0.13 -2.25
N GLU A 139 -13.03 -0.80 -3.15
CA GLU A 139 -13.83 -2.02 -3.37
C GLU A 139 -13.94 -2.84 -2.08
N ILE A 140 -12.86 -2.94 -1.28
CA ILE A 140 -12.86 -3.58 0.03
C ILE A 140 -13.81 -2.88 1.01
N MET A 141 -13.77 -1.54 1.07
CA MET A 141 -14.67 -0.79 1.96
C MET A 141 -16.13 -1.07 1.60
N GLN A 142 -16.45 -1.06 0.30
CA GLN A 142 -17.81 -1.28 -0.19
C GLN A 142 -18.30 -2.71 0.08
N ILE A 143 -17.44 -3.72 -0.10
CA ILE A 143 -17.78 -5.13 0.20
C ILE A 143 -18.11 -5.32 1.68
N GLN A 144 -17.37 -4.64 2.57
CA GLN A 144 -17.55 -4.73 4.01
C GLN A 144 -18.59 -3.74 4.56
N ASP A 145 -19.28 -3.00 3.70
CA ASP A 145 -20.22 -1.92 4.06
C ASP A 145 -19.61 -0.87 5.01
N ILE A 146 -18.30 -0.64 4.89
CA ILE A 146 -17.58 0.38 5.64
C ILE A 146 -17.77 1.71 4.93
N SER A 147 -18.61 2.56 5.48
CA SER A 147 -18.99 3.83 4.84
C SER A 147 -18.50 5.07 5.59
N SER A 148 -17.68 4.95 6.64
CA SER A 148 -17.19 6.11 7.39
C SER A 148 -15.82 5.89 8.02
N VAL A 149 -15.17 7.01 8.38
CA VAL A 149 -13.92 7.00 9.16
C VAL A 149 -14.15 6.46 10.58
N GLU A 150 -15.33 6.65 11.16
CA GLU A 150 -15.63 6.07 12.48
C GLU A 150 -15.65 4.54 12.40
N CYS A 151 -16.37 3.99 11.42
CA CYS A 151 -16.46 2.53 11.22
C CYS A 151 -15.08 1.89 11.00
N ILE A 152 -14.20 2.51 10.18
CA ILE A 152 -12.89 1.92 9.90
C ILE A 152 -11.97 1.90 11.14
N LEU A 153 -12.11 2.89 12.04
CA LEU A 153 -11.30 2.98 13.25
C LEU A 153 -11.70 1.94 14.31
N GLU A 154 -12.93 1.44 14.25
CA GLU A 154 -13.42 0.38 15.14
C GLU A 154 -13.04 -1.02 14.67
N ILE A 155 -12.60 -1.17 13.41
CA ILE A 155 -12.23 -2.45 12.83
C ILE A 155 -10.79 -2.80 13.21
N SER A 156 -10.62 -3.93 13.90
CA SER A 156 -9.31 -4.43 14.34
C SER A 156 -8.45 -4.97 13.19
N ASP A 157 -9.08 -5.70 12.26
CA ASP A 157 -8.43 -6.19 11.05
C ASP A 157 -9.40 -6.14 9.86
N ILE A 158 -9.14 -5.19 8.96
CA ILE A 158 -9.93 -4.96 7.76
C ILE A 158 -9.79 -6.07 6.70
N PHE A 159 -8.82 -6.96 6.85
CA PHE A 159 -8.58 -8.06 5.91
C PHE A 159 -9.10 -9.40 6.44
N SER A 160 -9.62 -9.45 7.67
CA SER A 160 -10.14 -10.68 8.29
C SER A 160 -11.22 -11.37 7.45
N PHE A 161 -12.05 -10.62 6.72
CA PHE A 161 -13.07 -11.19 5.84
C PHE A 161 -12.48 -12.03 4.69
N LEU A 162 -11.20 -11.84 4.33
CA LEU A 162 -10.52 -12.65 3.31
C LEU A 162 -10.26 -14.10 3.78
N GLU A 163 -10.49 -14.43 5.05
CA GLU A 163 -10.46 -15.80 5.54
C GLU A 163 -11.75 -16.58 5.21
N LEU A 164 -12.84 -15.88 4.88
CA LEU A 164 -14.12 -16.51 4.56
C LEU A 164 -14.04 -17.26 3.23
N ASP A 165 -14.53 -18.50 3.21
CA ASP A 165 -14.64 -19.30 1.99
C ASP A 165 -15.91 -18.89 1.23
N SER A 166 -15.75 -17.92 0.32
CA SER A 166 -16.84 -17.37 -0.49
C SER A 166 -16.37 -17.13 -1.91
N ASP A 167 -17.16 -17.61 -2.87
CA ASP A 167 -16.94 -17.42 -4.30
C ASP A 167 -16.93 -15.93 -4.70
N GLU A 168 -17.74 -15.13 -4.02
CA GLU A 168 -17.81 -13.67 -4.22
C GLU A 168 -16.47 -13.00 -3.90
N LEU A 169 -15.74 -13.56 -2.92
CA LEU A 169 -14.44 -13.05 -2.48
C LEU A 169 -13.28 -13.54 -3.35
N ILE A 170 -13.47 -14.53 -4.23
CA ILE A 170 -12.38 -15.05 -5.08
C ILE A 170 -11.80 -13.93 -5.95
N SER A 171 -12.66 -13.09 -6.51
CA SER A 171 -12.24 -12.02 -7.41
C SER A 171 -11.36 -10.98 -6.70
N ILE A 172 -11.74 -10.54 -5.49
CA ILE A 172 -10.97 -9.57 -4.70
C ILE A 172 -9.71 -10.20 -4.10
N LYS A 173 -9.77 -11.46 -3.64
CA LYS A 173 -8.60 -12.21 -3.17
C LYS A 173 -7.53 -12.30 -4.27
N ARG A 174 -7.92 -12.58 -5.52
CA ARG A 174 -6.97 -12.63 -6.65
C ARG A 174 -6.32 -11.28 -6.97
N LYS A 175 -7.01 -10.15 -6.69
CA LYS A 175 -6.42 -8.81 -6.84
C LYS A 175 -5.41 -8.53 -5.73
N LEU A 176 -5.76 -8.89 -4.49
CA LEU A 176 -5.03 -8.54 -3.27
C LEU A 176 -3.88 -9.46 -2.89
N GLY A 177 -3.90 -10.70 -3.36
CA GLY A 177 -3.02 -11.72 -2.85
C GLY A 177 -2.86 -12.89 -3.78
N ILE A 178 -2.37 -13.98 -3.20
CA ILE A 178 -1.97 -15.18 -3.91
C ILE A 178 -2.48 -16.40 -3.16
N PHE A 179 -3.04 -17.36 -3.90
CA PHE A 179 -3.39 -18.66 -3.35
C PHE A 179 -2.19 -19.60 -3.46
N ARG A 180 -1.78 -20.17 -2.34
CA ARG A 180 -0.73 -21.19 -2.30
C ARG A 180 -1.27 -22.52 -2.82
N ASN A 181 -0.36 -23.40 -3.25
CA ASN A 181 -0.70 -24.76 -3.68
C ASN A 181 -1.39 -25.60 -2.57
N ASP A 182 -1.25 -25.22 -1.31
CA ASP A 182 -1.90 -25.84 -0.15
C ASP A 182 -3.27 -25.22 0.20
N GLY A 183 -3.79 -24.35 -0.66
CA GLY A 183 -5.08 -23.67 -0.49
C GLY A 183 -5.03 -22.41 0.40
N ARG A 184 -3.89 -22.10 1.03
CA ARG A 184 -3.78 -20.90 1.90
C ARG A 184 -3.65 -19.62 1.08
N PHE A 185 -4.30 -18.56 1.53
CA PHE A 185 -4.21 -17.23 0.95
C PHE A 185 -3.09 -16.41 1.58
N VAL A 186 -2.34 -15.65 0.78
CA VAL A 186 -1.30 -14.72 1.23
C VAL A 186 -1.53 -13.35 0.61
N LEU A 187 -1.68 -12.32 1.44
CA LEU A 187 -1.83 -10.94 1.00
C LEU A 187 -0.50 -10.40 0.43
N LYS A 188 -0.58 -9.69 -0.70
CA LYS A 188 0.56 -8.87 -1.17
C LYS A 188 0.81 -7.73 -0.17
N LYS A 189 2.04 -7.24 -0.14
CA LYS A 189 2.47 -6.24 0.86
C LYS A 189 2.17 -4.79 0.46
N GLY A 190 1.89 -4.52 -0.82
CA GLY A 190 1.73 -3.16 -1.37
C GLY A 190 0.32 -2.61 -1.26
#